data_AF-A0A7S1Y666-F1
#
_entry.id   AF-A0A7S1Y666-F1
#
_cell.length_a   1.000
_cell.length_b   1.000
_cell.length_c   1.000
_cell.angle_alpha   90.00
_cell.angle_beta   90.00
_cell.angle_gamma   90.00
#
_symmetry.space_group_name_H-M   'P 1'
#
loop_
_entity.id
_entity.type
_entity.pdbx_description
1 polymer ?
#
loop_
_entity_poly.entity_id
_entity_poly.type
_entity_poly.pdbx_seq_one_letter_code
_entity_poly.pdbx_strand_id
1 'polypeptide(L)'
;SSKPMDQQHSHGLSASALSDSFSKGVIPSLKTEPGSAAHPLFGRLRRDDYENVVKRLMGDPRPDPILIPAVLTDENLPPVAATFQDASSSLQRIADACSLLLQQKRLVKNAPAFAASAAQYALTTVLPMPNLDPRFCFWRKTEMRRETQVNLLFLIRRMCRIYSSATVAVQQSRGLVAIRSTAFAC
;
A
#
# COMPACT_ATOMS: atom_id res chain seq x y z
N SER A 1 -3.41 -11.65 -56.93
CA SER A 1 -2.71 -10.41 -57.33
C SER A 1 -2.84 -9.40 -56.20
N SER A 2 -1.81 -9.31 -55.36
CA SER A 2 -1.75 -8.47 -54.15
C SER A 2 -1.08 -7.14 -54.49
N LYS A 3 -1.75 -6.02 -54.22
CA LYS A 3 -1.16 -4.68 -54.34
C LYS A 3 -0.17 -4.44 -53.17
N PRO A 4 0.97 -3.78 -53.41
CA PRO A 4 1.97 -3.53 -52.38
C PRO A 4 1.49 -2.45 -51.41
N MET A 5 1.83 -2.67 -50.14
CA MET A 5 1.56 -1.81 -49.01
C MET A 5 2.72 -0.80 -48.93
N ASP A 6 2.50 0.42 -49.43
CA ASP A 6 3.54 1.45 -49.38
C ASP A 6 3.74 1.96 -47.95
N GLN A 7 5.01 1.83 -47.58
CA GLN A 7 5.68 2.40 -46.42
C GLN A 7 5.47 3.92 -46.39
N GLN A 8 5.18 4.47 -45.20
CA GLN A 8 5.67 5.77 -44.66
C GLN A 8 4.67 6.36 -43.66
N HIS A 9 4.48 5.70 -42.51
CA HIS A 9 4.08 6.41 -41.28
C HIS A 9 5.35 6.80 -40.52
N SER A 10 6.08 7.78 -41.05
CA SER A 10 7.07 8.52 -40.27
C SER A 10 6.40 9.77 -39.71
N HIS A 11 6.33 9.87 -38.38
CA HIS A 11 5.97 11.10 -37.68
C HIS A 11 6.96 12.22 -38.07
N GLY A 12 6.62 12.99 -39.09
CA GLY A 12 7.33 14.21 -39.47
C GLY A 12 6.37 15.38 -39.36
N LEU A 13 6.61 16.25 -38.37
CA LEU A 13 6.01 17.58 -38.37
C LEU A 13 6.29 18.22 -39.73
N SER A 14 5.25 18.73 -40.40
CA SER A 14 5.43 19.38 -41.69
C SER A 14 6.35 20.59 -41.54
N ALA A 15 7.21 20.85 -42.52
CA ALA A 15 8.12 22.01 -42.49
C ALA A 15 7.39 23.36 -42.32
N SER A 16 6.10 23.40 -42.68
CA SER A 16 5.18 24.51 -42.44
C SER A 16 4.75 24.70 -40.98
N ALA A 17 4.85 23.68 -40.13
CA ALA A 17 4.53 23.78 -38.70
C ALA A 17 5.67 24.40 -37.87
N LEU A 18 6.90 24.41 -38.40
CA LEU A 18 8.09 25.00 -37.76
C LEU A 18 8.26 26.50 -38.05
N SER A 19 7.54 27.04 -39.04
CA SER A 19 7.56 28.47 -39.36
C SER A 19 6.39 29.25 -38.75
N ASP A 20 5.42 28.54 -38.13
CA ASP A 20 4.20 29.14 -37.61
C ASP A 20 4.47 30.00 -36.36
N SER A 21 3.81 31.15 -36.26
CA SER A 21 4.07 32.17 -35.22
C SER A 21 3.88 31.63 -33.80
N PHE A 22 3.02 30.62 -33.68
CA PHE A 22 2.74 29.87 -32.46
C PHE A 22 3.95 29.07 -31.96
N SER A 23 4.74 28.49 -32.87
CA SER A 23 5.98 27.74 -32.54
C SER A 23 7.11 28.65 -32.05
N LYS A 24 7.03 29.96 -32.35
CA LYS A 24 7.99 30.99 -31.94
C LYS A 24 7.62 31.69 -30.63
N GLY A 25 6.59 31.21 -29.92
CA GLY A 25 6.18 31.74 -28.62
C GLY A 25 5.54 33.14 -28.69
N VAL A 26 5.26 33.65 -29.88
CA VAL A 26 4.54 34.91 -30.06
C VAL A 26 3.06 34.55 -30.21
N ILE A 27 2.32 34.65 -29.11
CA ILE A 27 0.85 34.64 -29.16
C ILE A 27 0.46 36.06 -29.57
N PRO A 28 0.06 36.33 -30.83
CA PRO A 28 -0.50 37.63 -31.16
C PRO A 28 -1.69 37.84 -30.24
N SER A 29 -1.73 38.96 -29.53
CA SER A 29 -2.92 39.39 -28.80
C SER A 29 -4.09 39.36 -29.78
N LEU A 30 -4.92 38.33 -29.67
CA LEU A 30 -6.10 38.15 -30.49
C LEU A 30 -7.07 39.25 -30.08
N LYS A 31 -7.05 40.37 -30.82
CA LYS A 31 -8.17 41.30 -30.84
C LYS A 31 -9.29 40.62 -31.63
N THR A 32 -10.06 39.77 -30.94
CA THR A 32 -11.24 39.13 -31.51
C THR A 32 -12.37 40.15 -31.59
N GLU A 33 -12.89 40.37 -32.80
CA GLU A 33 -14.26 40.86 -32.99
C GLU A 33 -15.24 39.95 -32.22
N PRO A 34 -16.39 40.45 -31.75
CA PRO A 34 -17.30 39.74 -30.85
C PRO A 34 -17.92 38.51 -31.55
N GLY A 35 -17.17 37.41 -31.59
CA GLY A 35 -17.54 36.13 -32.16
C GLY A 35 -17.49 35.04 -31.10
N SER A 36 -18.55 34.20 -31.08
CA SER A 36 -18.78 32.97 -30.30
C SER A 36 -18.61 33.01 -28.77
N ALA A 37 -17.58 33.69 -28.24
CA ALA A 37 -17.39 33.93 -26.80
C ALA A 37 -18.41 34.91 -26.20
N ALA A 38 -19.04 35.74 -27.04
CA ALA A 38 -20.16 36.61 -26.68
C ALA A 38 -21.53 35.89 -26.74
N HIS A 39 -21.57 34.62 -27.16
CA HIS A 39 -22.82 33.87 -27.18
C HIS A 39 -23.31 33.69 -25.73
N PRO A 40 -24.59 33.98 -25.40
CA PRO A 40 -25.10 33.93 -24.02
C PRO A 40 -24.91 32.58 -23.31
N LEU A 41 -24.62 31.52 -24.09
CA LEU A 41 -24.41 30.16 -23.62
C LEU A 41 -22.92 29.76 -23.54
N PHE A 42 -21.97 30.58 -24.00
CA PHE A 42 -20.53 30.25 -24.03
C PHE A 42 -19.90 30.19 -22.62
N GLY A 43 -20.57 30.76 -21.61
CA GLY A 43 -20.26 30.60 -20.20
C GLY A 43 -21.06 29.52 -19.47
N ARG A 44 -22.05 28.86 -20.10
CA ARG A 44 -22.88 27.85 -19.40
C ARG A 44 -22.11 26.58 -19.03
N LEU A 45 -21.01 26.31 -19.73
CA LEU A 45 -20.06 25.24 -19.41
C LEU A 45 -19.02 25.69 -18.37
N ARG A 46 -18.72 26.99 -18.31
CA ARG A 46 -17.86 27.61 -17.30
C ARG A 46 -18.72 28.15 -16.16
N ARG A 47 -19.03 27.27 -15.20
CA ARG A 47 -19.67 27.68 -13.95
C ARG A 47 -18.68 28.50 -13.13
N ASP A 48 -18.63 29.80 -13.39
CA ASP A 48 -17.75 30.77 -12.72
C ASP A 48 -18.18 31.06 -11.26
N ASP A 49 -19.28 30.45 -10.81
CA ASP A 49 -19.71 30.45 -9.41
C ASP A 49 -18.96 29.37 -8.61
N TYR A 50 -17.71 29.72 -8.25
CA TYR A 50 -16.81 28.85 -7.50
C TYR A 50 -17.42 28.43 -6.15
N GLU A 51 -18.00 29.36 -5.39
CA GLU A 51 -18.50 29.11 -4.04
C GLU A 51 -19.77 28.25 -4.03
N ASN A 52 -20.74 28.49 -4.92
CA ASN A 52 -21.98 27.71 -4.88
C ASN A 52 -21.91 26.39 -5.65
N VAL A 53 -21.07 26.30 -6.69
CA VAL A 53 -21.06 25.11 -7.54
C VAL A 53 -19.78 24.30 -7.36
N VAL A 54 -18.61 24.91 -7.51
CA VAL A 54 -17.34 24.17 -7.46
C VAL A 54 -17.11 23.63 -6.05
N LYS A 55 -17.26 24.46 -5.02
CA LYS A 55 -17.05 24.07 -3.62
C LYS A 55 -18.07 23.03 -3.13
N ARG A 56 -19.35 23.18 -3.50
CA ARG A 56 -20.39 22.17 -3.18
C ARG A 56 -20.17 20.84 -3.90
N LEU A 57 -19.61 20.85 -5.11
CA LEU A 57 -19.25 19.64 -5.85
C LEU A 57 -17.96 19.00 -5.33
N MET A 58 -17.01 19.79 -4.82
CA MET A 58 -15.77 19.28 -4.21
C MET A 58 -16.03 18.52 -2.90
N GLY A 59 -17.15 18.81 -2.23
CA GLY A 59 -17.50 18.24 -0.93
C GLY A 59 -16.65 18.83 0.20
N ASP A 60 -16.99 18.47 1.43
CA ASP A 60 -16.22 18.94 2.60
C ASP A 60 -14.81 18.35 2.59
N PRO A 61 -13.78 19.14 2.95
CA PRO A 61 -12.42 18.65 3.06
C PRO A 61 -12.40 17.49 4.06
N ARG A 62 -11.89 16.34 3.61
CA ARG A 62 -11.70 15.19 4.48
C ARG A 62 -10.70 15.57 5.56
N PRO A 63 -11.00 15.34 6.85
CA PRO A 63 -10.03 15.62 7.92
C PRO A 63 -8.74 14.83 7.66
N ASP A 64 -7.61 15.47 7.96
CA ASP A 64 -6.32 14.84 7.77
C ASP A 64 -6.25 13.55 8.61
N PRO A 65 -5.86 12.43 7.99
CA PRO A 65 -5.81 11.15 8.68
C PRO A 65 -4.72 11.17 9.77
N ILE A 66 -5.11 10.84 11.00
CA ILE A 66 -4.18 10.75 12.14
C ILE A 66 -3.32 9.49 12.00
N LEU A 67 -2.00 9.66 12.04
CA LEU A 67 -1.04 8.56 12.10
C LEU A 67 -0.86 8.09 13.54
N ILE A 68 -1.30 6.87 13.83
CA ILE A 68 -1.05 6.19 15.11
C ILE A 68 0.19 5.31 14.93
N PRO A 69 1.27 5.52 15.71
CA PRO A 69 2.48 4.72 15.58
C PRO A 69 2.20 3.26 15.97
N ALA A 70 2.63 2.33 15.12
CA ALA A 70 2.62 0.91 15.42
C ALA A 70 4.03 0.46 15.79
N VAL A 71 4.19 -0.05 17.01
CA VAL A 71 5.48 -0.51 17.53
C VAL A 71 5.65 -1.98 17.18
N LEU A 72 6.59 -2.27 16.27
CA LEU A 72 6.90 -3.65 15.83
C LEU A 72 8.02 -4.29 16.66
N THR A 73 8.84 -3.48 17.32
CA THR A 73 10.01 -3.90 18.09
C THR A 73 9.88 -3.35 19.50
N ASP A 74 9.99 -4.21 20.51
CA ASP A 74 9.95 -3.83 21.92
C ASP A 74 11.24 -4.33 22.58
N GLU A 75 12.03 -3.41 23.12
CA GLU A 75 13.32 -3.72 23.77
C GLU A 75 13.14 -4.52 25.06
N ASN A 76 11.95 -4.44 25.68
CA ASN A 76 11.67 -5.12 26.95
C ASN A 76 11.26 -6.59 26.74
N LEU A 77 11.01 -7.00 25.50
CA LEU A 77 10.55 -8.34 25.19
C LEU A 77 11.73 -9.25 24.83
N PRO A 78 11.79 -10.49 25.37
CA PRO A 78 12.85 -11.40 25.00
C PRO A 78 12.76 -11.77 23.50
N PRO A 79 13.90 -11.93 22.81
CA PRO A 79 13.93 -12.24 21.38
C PRO A 79 13.33 -13.62 21.06
N VAL A 80 13.38 -14.55 22.01
CA VAL A 80 12.76 -15.87 21.94
C VAL A 80 11.92 -16.05 23.19
N ALA A 81 10.65 -16.44 23.03
CA ALA A 81 9.78 -16.69 24.17
C ALA A 81 10.31 -17.87 24.99
N ALA A 82 10.42 -17.69 26.30
CA ALA A 82 10.83 -18.73 27.24
C ALA A 82 9.63 -19.36 27.97
N THR A 83 8.51 -18.64 28.06
CA THR A 83 7.27 -19.10 28.69
C THR A 83 6.06 -18.95 27.77
N PHE A 84 4.98 -19.68 28.09
CA PHE A 84 3.70 -19.55 27.37
C PHE A 84 3.11 -18.14 27.45
N GLN A 85 3.36 -17.44 28.56
CA GLN A 85 2.87 -16.08 28.77
C GLN A 85 3.63 -15.10 27.89
N ASP A 86 4.96 -15.22 27.83
CA ASP A 86 5.78 -14.41 26.94
C ASP A 86 5.35 -14.61 25.50
N ALA A 87 5.23 -15.88 25.06
CA ALA A 87 4.77 -16.21 23.71
C ALA A 87 3.41 -15.59 23.39
N SER A 88 2.43 -15.73 24.29
CA SER A 88 1.09 -15.16 24.10
C SER A 88 1.13 -13.64 24.01
N SER A 89 1.85 -12.99 24.93
CA SER A 89 1.94 -11.53 24.99
C SER A 89 2.65 -10.95 23.76
N SER A 90 3.75 -11.58 23.31
CA SER A 90 4.49 -11.18 22.12
C SER A 90 3.64 -11.32 20.85
N LEU A 91 2.97 -12.47 20.68
CA LEU A 91 2.10 -12.69 19.52
C LEU A 91 0.94 -11.69 19.50
N GLN A 92 0.32 -11.42 20.64
CA GLN A 92 -0.80 -10.50 20.73
C GLN A 92 -0.39 -9.06 20.38
N ARG A 93 0.71 -8.57 20.97
CA ARG A 93 1.23 -7.23 20.68
C ARG A 93 1.58 -7.06 19.21
N ILE A 94 2.30 -8.03 18.62
CA ILE A 94 2.66 -7.98 17.21
C ILE A 94 1.41 -8.06 16.32
N ALA A 95 0.43 -8.90 16.66
CA ALA A 95 -0.82 -8.98 15.91
C ALA A 95 -1.58 -7.65 15.91
N ASP A 96 -1.64 -6.97 17.05
CA ASP A 96 -2.33 -5.68 17.19
C ASP A 96 -1.57 -4.56 16.46
N ALA A 97 -0.24 -4.52 16.57
CA ALA A 97 0.60 -3.59 15.82
C ALA A 97 0.49 -3.79 14.30
N CYS A 98 0.52 -5.03 13.81
CA CYS A 98 0.30 -5.35 12.40
C CYS A 98 -1.11 -4.97 11.94
N SER A 99 -2.13 -5.13 12.80
CA SER A 99 -3.51 -4.72 12.50
C SER A 99 -3.61 -3.20 12.30
N LEU A 100 -2.98 -2.42 13.19
CA LEU A 100 -2.90 -0.95 13.08
C LEU A 100 -2.17 -0.52 11.80
N LEU A 101 -1.01 -1.12 11.49
CA LEU A 101 -0.27 -0.80 10.26
C LEU A 101 -1.10 -1.06 8.99
N LEU A 102 -1.77 -2.21 8.93
CA LEU A 102 -2.57 -2.58 7.75
C LEU A 102 -3.79 -1.67 7.57
N GLN A 103 -4.39 -1.17 8.66
CA GLN A 103 -5.43 -0.14 8.61
C GLN A 103 -4.89 1.19 8.05
N GLN A 104 -3.63 1.51 8.33
CA GLN A 104 -2.95 2.73 7.91
C GLN A 104 -2.21 2.60 6.57
N LYS A 105 -2.49 1.58 5.75
CA LYS A 105 -1.80 1.34 4.46
C LYS A 105 -1.83 2.53 3.48
N ARG A 106 -2.80 3.43 3.62
CA ARG A 106 -2.90 4.64 2.79
C ARG A 106 -1.86 5.70 3.19
N LEU A 107 -1.44 5.70 4.45
CA LEU A 107 -0.44 6.60 5.01
C LEU A 107 0.97 6.02 4.88
N VAL A 108 1.10 4.71 5.14
CA VAL A 108 2.38 4.01 5.07
C VAL A 108 2.36 3.05 3.88
N LYS A 109 2.97 3.47 2.75
CA LYS A 109 2.96 2.72 1.48
C LYS A 109 3.47 1.27 1.63
N ASN A 110 4.50 1.07 2.46
CA ASN A 110 5.12 -0.23 2.69
C ASN A 110 4.55 -1.00 3.89
N ALA A 111 3.42 -0.56 4.47
CA ALA A 111 2.81 -1.21 5.63
C ALA A 111 2.59 -2.73 5.45
N PRO A 112 2.13 -3.23 4.29
CA PRO A 112 1.99 -4.67 4.09
C PRO A 112 3.33 -5.42 4.14
N ALA A 113 4.42 -4.82 3.66
CA ALA A 113 5.73 -5.46 3.70
C ALA A 113 6.26 -5.56 5.14
N PHE A 114 6.11 -4.48 5.93
CA PHE A 114 6.49 -4.48 7.35
C PHE A 114 5.63 -5.43 8.19
N ALA A 115 4.33 -5.50 7.93
CA ALA A 115 3.44 -6.44 8.60
C ALA A 115 3.81 -7.90 8.27
N ALA A 116 4.17 -8.19 7.01
CA ALA A 116 4.59 -9.52 6.60
C ALA A 116 5.92 -9.92 7.25
N SER A 117 6.92 -9.03 7.26
CA SER A 117 8.21 -9.31 7.90
C SER A 117 8.08 -9.50 9.41
N ALA A 118 7.29 -8.67 10.09
CA ALA A 118 7.04 -8.81 11.52
C ALA A 118 6.29 -10.10 11.85
N ALA A 119 5.31 -10.48 11.02
CA ALA A 119 4.59 -11.74 11.19
C ALA A 119 5.49 -12.96 10.97
N GLN A 120 6.37 -12.92 9.97
CA GLN A 120 7.36 -13.97 9.75
C GLN A 120 8.31 -14.10 10.94
N TYR A 121 8.88 -12.99 11.41
CA TYR A 121 9.75 -12.96 12.58
C TYR A 121 9.08 -13.52 13.84
N ALA A 122 7.80 -13.18 14.07
CA ALA A 122 7.04 -13.70 15.20
C ALA A 122 6.87 -15.23 15.14
N LEU A 123 6.65 -15.78 13.94
CA LEU A 123 6.42 -17.21 13.76
C LEU A 123 7.72 -18.04 13.75
N THR A 124 8.82 -17.49 13.23
CA THR A 124 10.08 -18.24 13.04
C THR A 124 11.11 -17.99 14.12
N THR A 125 11.10 -16.82 14.76
CA THR A 125 12.14 -16.41 15.71
C THR A 125 11.59 -16.26 17.12
N VAL A 126 10.49 -15.52 17.30
CA VAL A 126 9.91 -15.29 18.63
C VAL A 126 9.34 -16.57 19.22
N LEU A 127 8.62 -17.35 18.39
CA LEU A 127 8.17 -18.68 18.75
C LEU A 127 9.28 -19.69 18.46
N PRO A 128 9.82 -20.41 19.46
CA PRO A 128 10.74 -21.49 19.20
C PRO A 128 10.02 -22.61 18.46
N MET A 129 10.67 -23.16 17.43
CA MET A 129 10.15 -24.33 16.74
C MET A 129 9.99 -25.49 17.72
N PRO A 130 8.91 -26.29 17.61
CA PRO A 130 8.71 -27.46 18.46
C PRO A 130 9.91 -28.41 18.34
N ASN A 131 10.69 -28.53 19.43
CA ASN A 131 11.82 -29.45 19.53
C ASN A 131 11.48 -30.58 20.52
N LEU A 132 11.98 -31.77 20.24
CA LEU A 132 11.91 -32.94 21.11
C LEU A 132 12.70 -32.74 22.41
N ASP A 133 13.82 -32.00 22.35
CA ASP A 133 14.64 -31.71 23.52
C ASP A 133 14.01 -30.58 24.35
N PRO A 134 13.58 -30.87 25.60
CA PRO A 134 12.97 -29.87 26.47
C PRO A 134 13.93 -28.75 26.85
N ARG A 135 15.26 -28.86 26.69
CA ARG A 135 16.20 -27.78 27.04
C ARG A 135 15.98 -26.54 26.19
N PHE A 136 15.68 -26.73 24.91
CA PHE A 136 15.60 -25.68 23.90
C PHE A 136 14.17 -25.19 23.61
N CYS A 137 13.15 -25.81 24.21
CA CYS A 137 11.77 -25.67 23.77
C CYS A 137 10.82 -25.67 24.97
N PHE A 138 10.18 -24.53 25.26
CA PHE A 138 9.24 -24.44 26.39
C PHE A 138 7.94 -25.23 26.15
N TRP A 139 7.62 -25.58 24.91
CA TRP A 139 6.43 -26.37 24.56
C TRP A 139 6.37 -27.71 25.30
N ARG A 140 7.52 -28.25 25.72
CA ARG A 140 7.63 -29.53 26.42
C ARG A 140 8.11 -29.42 27.88
N LYS A 141 8.59 -28.25 28.31
CA LYS A 141 9.10 -28.03 29.68
C LYS A 141 7.99 -28.09 30.73
N THR A 142 6.81 -27.58 30.40
CA THR A 142 5.71 -27.42 31.34
C THR A 142 4.42 -27.94 30.72
N GLU A 143 3.62 -28.67 31.50
CA GLU A 143 2.30 -29.12 31.05
C GLU A 143 1.39 -27.91 30.77
N MET A 144 0.81 -27.87 29.59
CA MET A 144 0.03 -26.73 29.12
C MET A 144 -1.45 -26.94 29.40
N ARG A 145 -2.08 -26.00 30.12
CA ARG A 145 -3.53 -26.00 30.33
C ARG A 145 -4.28 -25.85 29.00
N ARG A 146 -5.46 -26.45 28.91
CA ARG A 146 -6.31 -26.40 27.71
C ARG A 146 -6.68 -24.97 27.30
N GLU A 147 -6.93 -24.09 28.26
CA GLU A 147 -7.20 -22.66 28.00
C GLU A 147 -6.05 -21.97 27.27
N THR A 148 -4.81 -22.23 27.71
CA THR A 148 -3.59 -21.66 27.13
C THR A 148 -3.31 -22.23 25.74
N GLN A 149 -3.55 -23.54 25.55
CA GLN A 149 -3.46 -24.19 24.23
C GLN A 149 -4.35 -23.51 23.21
N VAL A 150 -5.63 -23.33 23.57
CA VAL A 150 -6.63 -22.73 22.68
C VAL A 150 -6.25 -21.29 22.37
N ASN A 151 -5.85 -20.50 23.38
CA ASN A 151 -5.44 -19.11 23.18
C ASN A 151 -4.23 -19.00 22.22
N LEU A 152 -3.18 -19.79 22.44
CA LEU A 152 -1.99 -19.78 21.58
C LEU A 152 -2.33 -20.21 20.15
N LEU A 153 -3.15 -21.23 19.96
CA LEU A 153 -3.59 -21.64 18.62
C LEU A 153 -4.38 -20.55 17.90
N PHE A 154 -5.25 -19.82 18.62
CA PHE A 154 -5.95 -18.67 18.05
C PHE A 154 -4.99 -17.55 17.64
N LEU A 155 -4.00 -17.23 18.48
CA LEU A 155 -3.00 -16.20 18.20
C LEU A 155 -2.11 -16.59 17.01
N ILE A 156 -1.62 -17.83 16.96
CA ILE A 156 -0.84 -18.34 15.83
C ILE A 156 -1.65 -18.27 14.55
N ARG A 157 -2.92 -18.74 14.57
CA ARG A 157 -3.81 -18.68 13.41
C ARG A 157 -4.06 -17.24 12.96
N ARG A 158 -4.22 -16.29 13.90
CA ARG A 158 -4.36 -14.86 13.61
C ARG A 158 -3.10 -14.34 12.91
N MET A 159 -1.91 -14.69 13.41
CA MET A 159 -0.64 -14.30 12.79
C MET A 159 -0.45 -14.86 11.38
N CYS A 160 -0.77 -16.14 11.16
CA CYS A 160 -0.73 -16.73 9.82
C CYS A 160 -1.66 -15.99 8.84
N ARG A 161 -2.87 -15.62 9.28
CA ARG A 161 -3.81 -14.82 8.45
C ARG A 161 -3.28 -13.43 8.15
N ILE A 162 -2.69 -12.76 9.14
CA ILE A 162 -2.02 -11.46 8.95
C ILE A 162 -0.92 -11.62 7.92
N TYR A 163 -0.04 -12.61 8.05
CA TYR A 163 1.01 -12.89 7.10
C TYR A 163 0.49 -13.13 5.67
N SER A 164 -0.49 -14.02 5.50
CA SER A 164 -1.08 -14.29 4.17
C SER A 164 -1.73 -13.04 3.57
N SER A 165 -2.45 -12.26 4.36
CA SER A 165 -3.08 -11.03 3.86
C SER A 165 -2.06 -9.94 3.51
N ALA A 166 -1.03 -9.79 4.32
CA ALA A 166 0.03 -8.81 4.15
C ALA A 166 0.87 -9.12 2.90
N THR A 167 1.27 -10.38 2.72
CA THR A 167 2.02 -10.84 1.53
C THR A 167 1.23 -10.67 0.24
N VAL A 168 -0.10 -10.85 0.27
CA VAL A 168 -0.98 -10.56 -0.88
C VAL A 168 -1.09 -9.06 -1.16
N ALA A 169 -1.10 -8.23 -0.12
CA ALA A 169 -1.32 -6.79 -0.20
C ALA A 169 -0.06 -5.96 -0.55
N VAL A 170 1.15 -6.54 -0.54
CA VAL A 170 2.37 -5.86 -1.00
C VAL A 170 2.22 -5.46 -2.46
N GLN A 171 2.29 -4.16 -2.76
CA GLN A 171 2.20 -3.64 -4.12
C GLN A 171 3.32 -4.21 -4.99
N GLN A 172 2.94 -4.77 -6.14
CA GLN A 172 3.85 -5.37 -7.10
C GLN A 172 4.64 -4.29 -7.84
N SER A 173 5.82 -3.92 -7.34
CA SER A 173 6.85 -3.43 -8.25
C SER A 173 7.41 -4.63 -9.02
N ARG A 174 7.79 -4.47 -10.29
CA ARG A 174 8.28 -5.59 -11.13
C ARG A 174 9.46 -6.37 -10.51
N GLY A 175 10.23 -5.77 -9.59
CA GLY A 175 11.28 -6.43 -8.82
C GLY A 175 10.81 -7.15 -7.54
N LEU A 176 9.68 -6.75 -6.96
CA LEU A 176 9.13 -7.31 -5.71
C LEU A 176 8.37 -8.64 -5.90
N VAL A 177 7.94 -8.96 -7.13
CA VAL A 177 7.27 -10.22 -7.43
C VAL A 177 8.20 -11.43 -7.20
N ALA A 178 9.47 -11.31 -7.61
CA ALA A 178 10.48 -12.34 -7.40
C ALA A 178 10.79 -12.56 -5.91
N ILE A 179 10.89 -11.47 -5.14
CA ILE A 179 11.11 -11.51 -3.69
C ILE A 179 9.90 -12.10 -2.96
N ARG A 180 8.67 -11.86 -3.42
CA ARG A 180 7.48 -12.51 -2.85
C ARG A 180 7.48 -14.03 -3.07
N SER A 181 7.92 -14.50 -4.23
CA SER A 181 8.02 -15.94 -4.50
C SER A 181 9.16 -16.63 -3.74
N THR A 182 10.20 -15.90 -3.31
CA THR A 182 11.37 -16.51 -2.65
C THR A 182 11.45 -16.24 -1.15
N ALA A 183 11.16 -15.02 -0.68
CA ALA A 183 11.29 -14.63 0.73
C ALA A 183 10.01 -14.88 1.55
N PHE A 184 8.83 -14.81 0.92
CA PHE A 184 7.54 -15.05 1.59
C PHE A 184 6.96 -16.45 1.34
N ALA A 185 7.66 -17.28 0.56
CA ALA A 185 7.30 -18.70 0.37
C ALA A 185 7.90 -19.62 1.45
N CYS A 186 8.69 -19.06 2.38
CA CYS A 186 9.17 -19.75 3.57
C CYS A 186 8.09 -19.77 4.67
#